data_AF-A0A520D3R4-F1
#
_entry.id   AF-A0A520D3R4-F1
#
_cell.length_a   1.000
_cell.length_b   1.000
_cell.length_c   1.000
_cell.angle_alpha   90.00
_cell.angle_beta   90.00
_cell.angle_gamma   90.00
#
_symmetry.space_group_name_H-M   'P 1'
#
loop_
_entity.id
_entity.type
_entity.pdbx_description
1 polymer ?
#
loop_
_entity_poly.entity_id
_entity_poly.type
_entity_poly.pdbx_seq_one_letter_code
_entity_poly.pdbx_strand_id
1 'polypeptide(L)'
;NTSFYPNWWDLMDIYELTKNNRYLEAAEKSAFYTIAGLRSYPKVNNAQQTIHPGNNYSGTTTIWWRGNEQFRLGYPRVPGDVQQKQVAQDLVSPVGLGLEQPVTLFFAKSQILHIYMSNWAPNLLRVFQYNNRDIFQTYARNSIIGRFANYPGYYARGFTDVPLKADYPYTGPDLTSIYYHHIASQLAFSVDFLVTEAMQRSQGNISFPYSRQEGFVWFNNRVFGGGKGKIYSDKEATLLMKRNLVDVDNPDVNYLTAISENKFWVVTLNESSAPSTVNLTLTDSVKVASNSVIELYSNDDCTPISLLMNGRTTQIILSPKSISAVSFPLSIPFKETKPPKLTQGMQVVTVDTNWGTLYVFRIRSPFGWDSIYAYLDTPPIENAEASLTTNLSQVEVKRIAYPYEWSLSKIPYDQQVVLNFALTLNGTNKNVVATVNGTSN
;
A
#
# COMPACT_ATOMS: atom_id res chain seq x y z
N ASN A 1 3.63 18.62 -2.51
CA ASN A 1 4.73 18.11 -1.66
C ASN A 1 6.13 18.26 -2.24
N THR A 2 6.32 18.22 -3.57
CA THR A 2 7.66 18.18 -4.20
C THR A 2 8.27 19.54 -4.59
N SER A 3 7.56 20.65 -4.37
CA SER A 3 8.01 21.99 -4.84
C SER A 3 8.49 22.92 -3.72
N PHE A 4 8.39 22.53 -2.46
CA PHE A 4 8.75 23.38 -1.31
C PHE A 4 9.89 22.84 -0.43
N TYR A 5 10.28 21.57 -0.61
CA TYR A 5 11.55 21.03 -0.15
C TYR A 5 12.16 20.15 -1.26
N PRO A 6 13.48 19.89 -1.25
CA PRO A 6 14.12 19.10 -2.29
C PRO A 6 13.53 17.69 -2.39
N ASN A 7 13.23 17.21 -3.60
CA ASN A 7 12.88 15.80 -3.79
C ASN A 7 14.15 14.95 -3.60
N TRP A 8 14.25 14.26 -2.46
CA TRP A 8 15.50 13.58 -2.06
C TRP A 8 15.38 12.07 -1.94
N TRP A 9 14.17 11.51 -2.04
CA TRP A 9 13.91 10.09 -1.80
C TRP A 9 14.78 9.17 -2.67
N ASP A 10 15.02 9.57 -3.93
CA ASP A 10 15.77 8.78 -4.91
C ASP A 10 17.28 8.74 -4.59
N LEU A 11 17.78 9.70 -3.80
CA LEU A 11 19.19 9.77 -3.44
C LEU A 11 19.61 8.56 -2.59
N MET A 12 18.71 7.99 -1.80
CA MET A 12 18.98 6.77 -1.02
C MET A 12 19.18 5.56 -1.92
N ASP A 13 18.38 5.44 -2.99
CA ASP A 13 18.52 4.35 -3.96
C ASP A 13 19.84 4.49 -4.74
N ILE A 14 20.20 5.72 -5.15
CA ILE A 14 21.47 5.99 -5.81
C ILE A 14 22.65 5.70 -4.87
N TYR A 15 22.57 6.09 -3.60
CA TYR A 15 23.58 5.75 -2.60
C TYR A 15 23.71 4.24 -2.44
N GLU A 16 22.61 3.51 -2.33
CA GLU A 16 22.64 2.06 -2.17
C GLU A 16 23.25 1.34 -3.37
N LEU A 17 23.05 1.85 -4.59
CA LEU A 17 23.62 1.31 -5.82
C LEU A 17 25.10 1.67 -6.01
N THR A 18 25.48 2.92 -5.72
CA THR A 18 26.82 3.46 -6.05
C THR A 18 27.80 3.45 -4.89
N LYS A 19 27.28 3.38 -3.66
CA LYS A 19 28.01 3.59 -2.40
C LYS A 19 28.75 4.93 -2.32
N ASN A 20 28.36 5.92 -3.13
CA ASN A 20 28.96 7.25 -3.10
C ASN A 20 28.28 8.12 -2.02
N ASN A 21 29.04 8.43 -0.95
CA ASN A 21 28.54 9.14 0.23
C ASN A 21 27.91 10.51 -0.07
N ARG A 22 28.26 11.18 -1.17
CA ARG A 22 27.63 12.46 -1.55
C ARG A 22 26.11 12.37 -1.61
N TYR A 23 25.57 11.21 -2.01
CA TYR A 23 24.13 11.01 -2.14
C TYR A 23 23.48 10.80 -0.77
N LEU A 24 24.14 10.09 0.15
CA LEU A 24 23.70 9.95 1.53
C LEU A 24 23.71 11.30 2.27
N GLU A 25 24.79 12.07 2.14
CA GLU A 25 24.90 13.40 2.74
C GLU A 25 23.84 14.37 2.21
N ALA A 26 23.60 14.35 0.89
CA ALA A 26 22.54 15.14 0.29
C ALA A 26 21.14 14.69 0.75
N ALA A 27 20.89 13.38 0.83
CA ALA A 27 19.64 12.83 1.35
C ALA A 27 19.40 13.26 2.79
N GLU A 28 20.41 13.16 3.66
CA GLU A 28 20.33 13.60 5.05
C GLU A 28 20.02 15.10 5.15
N LYS A 29 20.77 15.94 4.43
CA LYS A 29 20.53 17.39 4.44
C LYS A 29 19.12 17.72 3.98
N SER A 30 18.64 17.06 2.93
CA SER A 30 17.28 17.26 2.42
C SER A 30 16.19 16.71 3.35
N ALA A 31 16.45 15.62 4.06
CA ALA A 31 15.55 15.04 5.04
C ALA A 31 15.22 16.02 6.18
N PHE A 32 16.17 16.88 6.58
CA PHE A 32 15.90 17.96 7.53
C PHE A 32 14.80 18.93 7.08
N TYR A 33 14.75 19.27 5.78
CA TYR A 33 13.69 20.12 5.26
C TYR A 33 12.33 19.42 5.28
N THR A 34 12.28 18.11 5.04
CA THR A 34 11.05 17.34 5.20
C THR A 34 10.57 17.35 6.65
N ILE A 35 11.41 16.96 7.61
CA ILE A 35 10.97 16.84 9.01
C ILE A 35 10.64 18.21 9.64
N ALA A 36 11.22 19.31 9.13
CA ALA A 36 10.84 20.66 9.51
C ALA A 36 9.39 21.02 9.12
N GLY A 37 8.85 20.38 8.07
CA GLY A 37 7.45 20.53 7.65
C GLY A 37 6.49 19.55 8.33
N LEU A 38 6.98 18.64 9.18
CA LEU A 38 6.15 17.68 9.90
C LEU A 38 5.71 18.25 11.25
N ARG A 39 4.48 17.94 11.64
CA ARG A 39 3.90 18.47 12.88
C ARG A 39 4.60 17.91 14.11
N SER A 40 5.00 18.78 15.03
CA SER A 40 5.66 18.42 16.30
C SER A 40 4.86 18.81 17.55
N TYR A 41 3.62 19.29 17.38
CA TYR A 41 2.77 19.80 18.45
C TYR A 41 1.30 19.35 18.30
N PRO A 42 0.49 19.34 19.38
CA PRO A 42 0.87 19.60 20.77
C PRO A 42 1.71 18.47 21.36
N LYS A 43 2.33 18.71 22.52
CA LYS A 43 2.95 17.64 23.31
C LYS A 43 1.88 16.60 23.66
N VAL A 44 2.16 15.34 23.34
CA VAL A 44 1.32 14.21 23.70
C VAL A 44 1.62 13.83 25.15
N ASN A 45 0.59 13.73 25.98
CA ASN A 45 0.69 13.25 27.36
C ASN A 45 -0.02 11.90 27.47
N ASN A 46 0.34 11.12 28.51
CA ASN A 46 -0.41 9.91 28.84
C ASN A 46 -1.73 10.30 29.54
N ALA A 47 -2.66 10.82 28.75
CA ALA A 47 -3.94 11.35 29.20
C ALA A 47 -5.06 10.94 28.23
N GLN A 48 -6.30 11.05 28.69
CA GLN A 48 -7.48 10.90 27.85
C GLN A 48 -7.84 12.24 27.20
N GLN A 49 -8.39 12.21 25.99
CA GLN A 49 -8.88 13.36 25.25
C GLN A 49 -10.31 13.11 24.77
N THR A 50 -11.19 14.11 24.99
CA THR A 50 -12.54 14.09 24.45
C THR A 50 -12.50 14.25 22.93
N ILE A 51 -13.15 13.36 22.19
CA ILE A 51 -13.41 13.51 20.76
C ILE A 51 -14.91 13.60 20.48
N HIS A 52 -15.27 14.16 19.33
CA HIS A 52 -16.65 14.38 18.85
C HIS A 52 -17.58 15.05 19.87
N PRO A 53 -17.21 16.22 20.44
CA PRO A 53 -18.03 16.89 21.44
C PRO A 53 -19.46 17.15 20.92
N GLY A 54 -20.47 16.83 21.72
CA GLY A 54 -21.88 16.93 21.35
C GLY A 54 -22.34 15.93 20.28
N ASN A 55 -21.66 14.78 20.14
CA ASN A 55 -21.95 13.77 19.11
C ASN A 55 -21.89 14.34 17.69
N ASN A 56 -20.96 15.27 17.45
CA ASN A 56 -20.82 15.98 16.20
C ASN A 56 -19.37 16.00 15.71
N TYR A 57 -19.18 15.81 14.41
CA TYR A 57 -17.89 15.94 13.73
C TYR A 57 -18.10 16.14 12.23
N SER A 58 -17.57 17.24 11.69
CA SER A 58 -17.77 17.60 10.27
C SER A 58 -16.79 16.90 9.32
N GLY A 59 -15.55 16.67 9.75
CA GLY A 59 -14.50 16.11 8.90
C GLY A 59 -14.28 16.89 7.59
N THR A 60 -13.80 16.21 6.57
CA THR A 60 -13.81 16.68 5.17
C THR A 60 -15.23 16.55 4.63
N THR A 61 -15.68 17.42 3.72
CA THR A 61 -17.07 17.41 3.21
C THR A 61 -17.20 17.35 1.69
N THR A 62 -16.09 17.34 0.94
CA THR A 62 -16.10 17.19 -0.53
C THR A 62 -16.82 15.92 -0.99
N ILE A 63 -17.75 16.04 -1.93
CA ILE A 63 -18.46 14.90 -2.53
C ILE A 63 -17.89 14.67 -3.93
N TRP A 64 -17.56 13.42 -4.25
CA TRP A 64 -16.96 13.03 -5.53
C TRP A 64 -18.01 12.42 -6.46
N TRP A 65 -17.70 12.32 -7.74
CA TRP A 65 -18.53 11.59 -8.70
C TRP A 65 -18.20 10.10 -8.68
N ARG A 66 -19.23 9.26 -8.72
CA ARG A 66 -19.16 7.81 -8.93
C ARG A 66 -20.03 7.47 -10.14
N GLY A 67 -19.41 7.43 -11.31
CA GLY A 67 -20.16 7.40 -12.56
C GLY A 67 -20.95 8.70 -12.74
N ASN A 68 -22.26 8.60 -12.96
CA ASN A 68 -23.12 9.75 -13.24
C ASN A 68 -23.74 10.39 -11.97
N GLU A 69 -23.37 9.91 -10.79
CA GLU A 69 -23.97 10.36 -9.53
C GLU A 69 -22.90 10.90 -8.57
N GLN A 70 -23.25 11.91 -7.80
CA GLN A 70 -22.44 12.33 -6.66
C GLN A 70 -22.55 11.32 -5.54
N PHE A 71 -21.41 10.86 -5.03
CA PHE A 71 -21.32 9.82 -4.03
C PHE A 71 -20.28 10.14 -2.97
N ARG A 72 -20.64 9.88 -1.72
CA ARG A 72 -19.70 9.80 -0.60
C ARG A 72 -20.22 8.79 0.41
N LEU A 73 -19.34 7.91 0.88
CA LEU A 73 -19.71 6.83 1.79
C LEU A 73 -20.30 7.41 3.08
N GLY A 74 -21.52 7.00 3.44
CA GLY A 74 -22.23 7.49 4.63
C GLY A 74 -22.74 8.93 4.53
N TYR A 75 -22.98 9.46 3.32
CA TYR A 75 -23.61 10.77 3.11
C TYR A 75 -25.04 10.65 2.51
N PRO A 76 -25.98 11.54 2.87
CA PRO A 76 -25.84 12.61 3.86
C PRO A 76 -25.62 12.07 5.28
N ARG A 77 -24.88 12.84 6.10
CA ARG A 77 -24.58 12.49 7.49
C ARG A 77 -25.86 12.44 8.31
N VAL A 78 -25.93 11.55 9.29
CA VAL A 78 -27.10 11.41 10.18
C VAL A 78 -26.73 11.80 11.63
N PRO A 79 -27.64 12.42 12.40
CA PRO A 79 -27.36 12.77 13.79
C PRO A 79 -26.89 11.56 14.60
N GLY A 80 -25.77 11.70 15.31
CA GLY A 80 -25.20 10.62 16.14
C GLY A 80 -24.44 9.53 15.37
N ASP A 81 -24.14 9.71 14.08
CA ASP A 81 -23.22 8.80 13.36
C ASP A 81 -21.78 8.79 13.91
N VAL A 82 -21.46 9.76 14.77
CA VAL A 82 -20.31 9.77 15.67
C VAL A 82 -20.76 10.01 17.09
N GLN A 83 -20.03 9.44 18.06
CA GLN A 83 -20.33 9.56 19.48
C GLN A 83 -19.20 10.29 20.21
N GLN A 84 -19.58 11.18 21.13
CA GLN A 84 -18.66 11.80 22.07
C GLN A 84 -18.09 10.72 22.98
N LYS A 85 -16.77 10.69 23.10
CA LYS A 85 -16.08 9.73 23.99
C LYS A 85 -14.69 10.20 24.36
N GLN A 86 -14.13 9.55 25.37
CA GLN A 86 -12.72 9.67 25.72
C GLN A 86 -11.90 8.64 24.94
N VAL A 87 -10.75 9.06 24.43
CA VAL A 87 -9.72 8.20 23.82
C VAL A 87 -8.35 8.60 24.35
N ALA A 88 -7.38 7.68 24.29
CA ALA A 88 -6.00 8.04 24.60
C ALA A 88 -5.51 9.17 23.67
N GLN A 89 -4.82 10.16 24.23
CA GLN A 89 -4.43 11.37 23.50
C GLN A 89 -3.47 11.07 22.33
N ASP A 90 -2.58 10.10 22.52
CA ASP A 90 -1.62 9.62 21.52
C ASP A 90 -2.31 9.03 20.28
N LEU A 91 -3.40 8.28 20.46
CA LEU A 91 -4.15 7.61 19.40
C LEU A 91 -4.63 8.57 18.30
N VAL A 92 -5.01 9.79 18.68
CA VAL A 92 -5.52 10.82 17.75
C VAL A 92 -4.53 11.95 17.49
N SER A 93 -3.28 11.79 17.95
CA SER A 93 -2.26 12.85 17.84
C SER A 93 -1.85 13.12 16.38
N PRO A 94 -1.76 14.39 15.98
CA PRO A 94 -1.26 14.75 14.65
C PRO A 94 0.28 14.80 14.57
N VAL A 95 1.00 14.56 15.66
CA VAL A 95 2.47 14.65 15.71
C VAL A 95 3.11 13.63 14.78
N GLY A 96 3.92 14.08 13.83
CA GLY A 96 4.55 13.29 12.78
C GLY A 96 3.82 13.36 11.43
N LEU A 97 2.56 13.80 11.39
CA LEU A 97 1.85 13.99 10.13
C LEU A 97 2.40 15.22 9.38
N GLY A 98 2.40 15.12 8.05
CA GLY A 98 2.85 16.19 7.16
C GLY A 98 1.69 16.92 6.48
N LEU A 99 2.03 17.94 5.70
CA LEU A 99 1.09 18.68 4.85
C LEU A 99 1.21 18.22 3.39
N GLU A 100 0.15 18.39 2.62
CA GLU A 100 0.20 18.13 1.17
C GLU A 100 0.84 19.29 0.40
N GLN A 101 0.41 20.51 0.75
CA GLN A 101 0.84 21.77 0.15
C GLN A 101 0.69 22.93 1.16
N PRO A 102 1.41 24.06 1.02
CA PRO A 102 1.36 25.14 2.01
C PRO A 102 -0.06 25.65 2.29
N VAL A 103 -0.92 25.72 1.26
CA VAL A 103 -2.34 26.13 1.39
C VAL A 103 -3.18 25.16 2.24
N THR A 104 -2.72 23.94 2.48
CA THR A 104 -3.36 22.98 3.38
C THR A 104 -3.60 23.57 4.78
N LEU A 105 -2.76 24.51 5.24
CA LEU A 105 -2.88 25.15 6.55
C LEU A 105 -3.64 26.49 6.54
N PHE A 106 -4.09 27.00 5.38
CA PHE A 106 -4.80 28.28 5.30
C PHE A 106 -6.30 28.19 5.64
N PHE A 107 -6.83 27.00 5.88
CA PHE A 107 -8.22 26.84 6.36
C PHE A 107 -8.29 27.02 7.87
N ALA A 108 -8.52 28.27 8.32
CA ALA A 108 -8.43 28.71 9.72
C ALA A 108 -9.34 27.98 10.74
N LYS A 109 -10.27 27.12 10.32
CA LYS A 109 -11.30 26.54 11.20
C LYS A 109 -10.99 25.13 11.74
N SER A 110 -9.96 24.43 11.24
CA SER A 110 -9.67 23.04 11.67
C SER A 110 -8.30 22.91 12.33
N GLN A 111 -8.27 22.34 13.53
CA GLN A 111 -7.05 22.20 14.35
C GLN A 111 -6.00 21.26 13.73
N ILE A 112 -6.42 20.35 12.85
CA ILE A 112 -5.57 19.41 12.12
C ILE A 112 -6.08 19.38 10.68
N LEU A 113 -5.16 19.55 9.72
CA LEU A 113 -5.41 19.49 8.28
C LEU A 113 -4.32 18.67 7.56
N HIS A 114 -3.60 17.83 8.31
CA HIS A 114 -2.44 17.09 7.82
C HIS A 114 -2.89 15.88 7.01
N ILE A 115 -1.96 15.20 6.35
CA ILE A 115 -2.24 14.00 5.55
C ILE A 115 -1.76 12.73 6.25
N TYR A 116 -2.52 11.64 6.10
CA TYR A 116 -2.16 10.32 6.65
C TYR A 116 -1.09 9.59 5.83
N MET A 117 -0.95 9.93 4.54
CA MET A 117 -0.04 9.21 3.64
C MET A 117 1.39 9.77 3.75
N SER A 118 2.18 9.26 4.68
CA SER A 118 3.53 9.74 4.94
C SER A 118 4.59 9.00 4.14
N ASN A 119 4.54 9.09 2.82
CA ASN A 119 5.44 8.37 1.88
C ASN A 119 6.95 8.61 2.13
N TRP A 120 7.30 9.64 2.88
CA TRP A 120 8.65 9.93 3.35
C TRP A 120 9.16 8.99 4.46
N ALA A 121 8.26 8.38 5.25
CA ALA A 121 8.62 7.58 6.42
C ALA A 121 9.60 6.43 6.12
N PRO A 122 9.39 5.57 5.11
CA PRO A 122 10.37 4.53 4.79
C PRO A 122 11.72 5.11 4.37
N ASN A 123 11.74 6.25 3.69
CA ASN A 123 12.99 6.91 3.28
C ASN A 123 13.75 7.52 4.48
N LEU A 124 13.04 8.06 5.47
CA LEU A 124 13.63 8.49 6.74
C LEU A 124 14.26 7.31 7.51
N LEU A 125 13.63 6.14 7.50
CA LEU A 125 14.23 4.92 8.08
C LEU A 125 15.51 4.50 7.34
N ARG A 126 15.57 4.65 6.02
CA ARG A 126 16.79 4.37 5.25
C ARG A 126 17.93 5.33 5.59
N VAL A 127 17.64 6.62 5.68
CA VAL A 127 18.65 7.61 6.12
C VAL A 127 19.17 7.24 7.50
N PHE A 128 18.26 6.94 8.44
CA PHE A 128 18.61 6.48 9.78
C PHE A 128 19.49 5.24 9.78
N GLN A 129 19.20 4.24 8.93
CA GLN A 129 19.98 3.01 8.83
C GLN A 129 21.47 3.26 8.55
N TYR A 130 21.82 4.33 7.85
CA TYR A 130 23.21 4.62 7.46
C TYR A 130 23.89 5.67 8.34
N ASN A 131 23.15 6.62 8.92
CA ASN A 131 23.75 7.68 9.74
C ASN A 131 23.45 7.58 11.25
N ASN A 132 22.58 6.67 11.65
CA ASN A 132 22.18 6.42 13.04
C ASN A 132 21.69 7.69 13.78
N ARG A 133 21.04 8.63 13.08
CA ARG A 133 20.45 9.82 13.71
C ARG A 133 19.00 9.56 14.10
N ASP A 134 18.76 9.30 15.38
CA ASP A 134 17.46 8.92 15.96
C ASP A 134 16.29 9.85 15.60
N ILE A 135 16.57 11.11 15.29
CA ILE A 135 15.55 12.07 14.84
C ILE A 135 14.81 11.55 13.60
N PHE A 136 15.50 10.96 12.63
CA PHE A 136 14.87 10.44 11.41
C PHE A 136 14.00 9.23 11.72
N GLN A 137 14.49 8.33 12.58
CA GLN A 137 13.70 7.19 13.05
C GLN A 137 12.43 7.65 13.79
N THR A 138 12.57 8.64 14.68
CA THR A 138 11.46 9.21 15.46
C THR A 138 10.38 9.78 14.55
N TYR A 139 10.74 10.64 13.60
CA TYR A 139 9.79 11.23 12.66
C TYR A 139 9.17 10.21 11.71
N ALA A 140 9.94 9.22 11.25
CA ALA A 140 9.41 8.13 10.43
C ALA A 140 8.30 7.38 11.16
N ARG A 141 8.58 6.93 12.40
CA ARG A 141 7.67 6.10 13.18
C ARG A 141 6.41 6.85 13.60
N ASN A 142 6.55 8.09 14.07
CA ASN A 142 5.42 8.94 14.47
C ASN A 142 4.44 9.24 13.31
N SER A 143 4.90 9.13 12.07
CA SER A 143 4.09 9.42 10.88
C SER A 143 3.21 8.25 10.41
N ILE A 144 3.38 7.04 10.99
CA ILE A 144 2.67 5.84 10.51
C ILE A 144 2.15 4.90 11.62
N ILE A 145 2.93 4.65 12.67
CA ILE A 145 2.59 3.63 13.68
C ILE A 145 1.28 3.99 14.41
N GLY A 146 0.35 3.03 14.50
CA GLY A 146 -0.94 3.20 15.17
C GLY A 146 -1.96 4.09 14.44
N ARG A 147 -1.68 4.54 13.21
CA ARG A 147 -2.51 5.53 12.51
C ARG A 147 -3.62 4.95 11.64
N PHE A 148 -3.62 3.65 11.39
CA PHE A 148 -4.65 3.00 10.60
C PHE A 148 -4.56 1.48 10.67
N ALA A 149 -5.71 0.80 10.65
CA ALA A 149 -5.82 -0.65 10.42
C ALA A 149 -6.21 -1.01 8.96
N ASN A 150 -6.67 -0.01 8.19
CA ASN A 150 -7.01 -0.12 6.76
C ASN A 150 -6.92 1.29 6.13
N TYR A 151 -7.25 1.49 4.84
CA TYR A 151 -7.11 2.81 4.20
C TYR A 151 -7.89 3.91 4.96
N PRO A 152 -7.20 4.89 5.60
CA PRO A 152 -7.85 5.87 6.47
C PRO A 152 -8.37 7.09 5.71
N GLY A 153 -8.44 7.04 4.38
CA GLY A 153 -8.57 8.22 3.52
C GLY A 153 -7.27 9.03 3.48
N TYR A 154 -7.35 10.33 3.22
CA TYR A 154 -6.16 11.13 2.94
C TYR A 154 -5.94 12.31 3.90
N TYR A 155 -6.97 13.12 4.16
CA TYR A 155 -6.88 14.30 5.03
C TYR A 155 -7.34 14.00 6.46
N ALA A 156 -6.46 14.20 7.43
CA ALA A 156 -6.80 14.25 8.85
C ALA A 156 -7.43 15.61 9.18
N ARG A 157 -8.69 15.63 9.66
CA ARG A 157 -9.46 16.86 9.92
C ARG A 157 -9.93 17.04 11.38
N GLY A 158 -9.00 17.27 12.28
CA GLY A 158 -9.25 17.33 13.73
C GLY A 158 -9.13 15.94 14.37
N PHE A 159 -9.47 15.85 15.65
CA PHE A 159 -9.30 14.63 16.45
C PHE A 159 -10.47 13.66 16.26
N THR A 160 -10.20 12.50 15.69
CA THR A 160 -11.18 11.43 15.48
C THR A 160 -10.47 10.07 15.40
N ASP A 161 -11.13 9.02 15.87
CA ASP A 161 -10.67 7.64 15.80
C ASP A 161 -11.39 6.83 14.70
N VAL A 162 -12.41 7.41 14.05
CA VAL A 162 -13.23 6.73 13.04
C VAL A 162 -12.37 6.15 11.89
N PRO A 163 -11.38 6.88 11.32
CA PRO A 163 -10.56 6.37 10.23
C PRO A 163 -9.56 5.28 10.64
N LEU A 164 -9.38 5.04 11.95
CA LEU A 164 -8.42 4.07 12.48
C LEU A 164 -8.96 2.63 12.39
N LYS A 165 -10.29 2.47 12.24
CA LYS A 165 -10.95 1.17 12.22
C LYS A 165 -10.65 0.40 10.94
N ALA A 166 -10.55 -0.93 11.05
CA ALA A 166 -10.25 -1.81 9.92
C ALA A 166 -11.36 -1.83 8.84
N ASP A 167 -12.61 -1.57 9.22
CA ASP A 167 -13.78 -1.58 8.35
C ASP A 167 -14.15 -0.18 7.80
N TYR A 168 -13.48 0.88 8.26
CA TYR A 168 -13.73 2.27 7.85
C TYR A 168 -13.94 2.49 6.34
N PRO A 169 -13.08 1.99 5.43
CA PRO A 169 -13.27 2.23 4.00
C PRO A 169 -14.50 1.53 3.39
N TYR A 170 -15.18 0.66 4.16
CA TYR A 170 -16.40 -0.02 3.76
C TYR A 170 -17.65 0.53 4.46
N THR A 171 -17.52 0.95 5.73
CA THR A 171 -18.66 1.37 6.56
C THR A 171 -18.82 2.88 6.64
N GLY A 172 -17.72 3.64 6.57
CA GLY A 172 -17.72 5.09 6.76
C GLY A 172 -18.24 5.53 8.14
N PRO A 173 -18.85 6.73 8.24
CA PRO A 173 -18.96 7.73 7.17
C PRO A 173 -17.58 8.20 6.72
N ASP A 174 -17.40 8.52 5.44
CA ASP A 174 -16.12 9.08 4.96
C ASP A 174 -15.93 10.46 5.59
N LEU A 175 -14.96 10.60 6.48
CA LEU A 175 -14.60 11.83 7.19
C LEU A 175 -13.29 12.46 6.70
N THR A 176 -12.52 11.75 5.89
CA THR A 176 -11.11 12.06 5.58
C THR A 176 -10.82 12.17 4.09
N SER A 177 -11.86 12.07 3.25
CA SER A 177 -11.78 11.95 1.79
C SER A 177 -11.11 10.64 1.38
N ILE A 178 -11.94 9.61 1.15
CA ILE A 178 -11.49 8.35 0.57
C ILE A 178 -11.25 8.56 -0.92
N TYR A 179 -9.99 8.85 -1.26
CA TYR A 179 -9.54 8.85 -2.65
C TYR A 179 -9.26 7.40 -3.08
N TYR A 180 -10.21 6.79 -3.78
CA TYR A 180 -10.05 5.39 -4.23
C TYR A 180 -8.77 5.16 -5.05
N HIS A 181 -8.35 6.17 -5.82
CA HIS A 181 -7.11 6.11 -6.60
C HIS A 181 -5.83 6.21 -5.75
N HIS A 182 -5.90 6.62 -4.47
CA HIS A 182 -4.78 6.60 -3.53
C HIS A 182 -4.58 5.25 -2.84
N ILE A 183 -5.50 4.29 -2.96
CA ILE A 183 -5.42 3.00 -2.24
C ILE A 183 -4.13 2.24 -2.59
N ALA A 184 -3.75 2.21 -3.87
CA ALA A 184 -2.52 1.56 -4.31
C ALA A 184 -1.28 2.22 -3.70
N SER A 185 -1.23 3.55 -3.65
CA SER A 185 -0.15 4.30 -3.00
C SER A 185 -0.10 4.07 -1.49
N GLN A 186 -1.24 4.06 -0.80
CA GLN A 186 -1.28 3.75 0.63
C GLN A 186 -0.71 2.35 0.90
N LEU A 187 -1.09 1.38 0.07
CA LEU A 187 -0.59 0.00 0.17
C LEU A 187 0.92 -0.04 -0.05
N ALA A 188 1.41 0.59 -1.12
CA ALA A 188 2.85 0.69 -1.43
C ALA A 188 3.61 1.31 -0.25
N PHE A 189 3.17 2.47 0.24
CA PHE A 189 3.72 3.14 1.42
C PHE A 189 3.77 2.24 2.67
N SER A 190 2.67 1.57 2.98
CA SER A 190 2.55 0.77 4.21
C SER A 190 3.47 -0.46 4.17
N VAL A 191 3.49 -1.16 3.02
CA VAL A 191 4.37 -2.31 2.81
C VAL A 191 5.83 -1.86 2.77
N ASP A 192 6.11 -0.74 2.12
CA ASP A 192 7.45 -0.17 2.04
C ASP A 192 8.02 0.10 3.43
N PHE A 193 7.25 0.79 4.30
CA PHE A 193 7.65 1.02 5.68
C PHE A 193 7.88 -0.28 6.44
N LEU A 194 6.93 -1.22 6.41
CA LEU A 194 7.00 -2.48 7.15
C LEU A 194 8.22 -3.32 6.78
N VAL A 195 8.48 -3.48 5.47
CA VAL A 195 9.64 -4.25 4.99
C VAL A 195 10.95 -3.50 5.27
N THR A 196 10.98 -2.19 5.06
CA THR A 196 12.17 -1.36 5.36
C THR A 196 12.51 -1.40 6.84
N GLU A 197 11.52 -1.34 7.72
CA GLU A 197 11.75 -1.47 9.16
C GLU A 197 12.32 -2.83 9.53
N ALA A 198 11.82 -3.91 8.92
CA ALA A 198 12.38 -5.25 9.13
C ALA A 198 13.85 -5.34 8.67
N MET A 199 14.17 -4.76 7.52
CA MET A 199 15.55 -4.70 7.01
C MET A 199 16.46 -3.87 7.91
N GLN A 200 15.99 -2.70 8.36
CA GLN A 200 16.72 -1.78 9.23
C GLN A 200 17.00 -2.41 10.60
N ARG A 201 15.97 -2.96 11.27
CA ARG A 201 16.10 -3.52 12.62
C ARG A 201 16.87 -4.83 12.64
N SER A 202 16.83 -5.61 11.55
CA SER A 202 17.63 -6.83 11.41
C SER A 202 19.08 -6.58 10.99
N GLN A 203 19.49 -5.31 10.82
CA GLN A 203 20.85 -4.94 10.42
C GLN A 203 21.32 -5.68 9.14
N GLY A 204 20.40 -5.90 8.18
CA GLY A 204 20.70 -6.60 6.93
C GLY A 204 20.67 -8.14 7.00
N ASN A 205 20.29 -8.73 8.14
CA ASN A 205 19.96 -10.15 8.21
C ASN A 205 18.68 -10.48 7.44
N ILE A 206 17.78 -9.52 7.31
CA ILE A 206 16.63 -9.58 6.41
C ILE A 206 16.84 -8.60 5.27
N SER A 207 16.63 -9.04 4.04
CA SER A 207 16.67 -8.17 2.86
C SER A 207 15.78 -8.71 1.74
N PHE A 208 15.07 -7.81 1.05
CA PHE A 208 14.24 -8.19 -0.09
C PHE A 208 14.52 -7.29 -1.30
N PRO A 209 14.50 -7.84 -2.52
CA PRO A 209 14.60 -7.03 -3.72
C PRO A 209 13.33 -6.19 -3.89
N TYR A 210 13.49 -5.04 -4.54
CA TYR A 210 12.41 -4.11 -4.80
C TYR A 210 12.52 -3.49 -6.20
N SER A 211 11.41 -2.97 -6.67
CA SER A 211 11.36 -1.96 -7.73
C SER A 211 10.88 -0.63 -7.15
N ARG A 212 11.06 0.47 -7.85
CA ARG A 212 10.60 1.79 -7.42
C ARG A 212 9.37 2.21 -8.22
N GLN A 213 8.35 2.71 -7.54
CA GLN A 213 7.19 3.31 -8.19
C GLN A 213 7.42 4.80 -8.41
N GLU A 214 7.48 5.23 -9.67
CA GLU A 214 7.65 6.65 -10.04
C GLU A 214 6.42 7.24 -10.76
N GLY A 215 5.35 6.46 -10.91
CA GLY A 215 4.24 6.80 -11.80
C GLY A 215 3.14 7.69 -11.23
N PHE A 216 3.20 8.10 -9.95
CA PHE A 216 2.07 8.81 -9.34
C PHE A 216 2.49 9.91 -8.34
N VAL A 217 2.58 11.13 -8.85
CA VAL A 217 2.88 12.37 -8.11
C VAL A 217 4.11 12.23 -7.21
N TRP A 218 3.97 12.37 -5.89
CA TRP A 218 5.04 12.28 -4.89
C TRP A 218 5.01 10.96 -4.12
N PHE A 219 4.15 10.02 -4.53
CA PHE A 219 4.03 8.68 -3.95
C PHE A 219 5.11 7.78 -4.54
N ASN A 220 6.31 7.99 -4.04
CA ASN A 220 7.53 7.38 -4.52
C ASN A 220 8.06 6.38 -3.46
N ASN A 221 7.57 5.15 -3.57
CA ASN A 221 7.84 4.07 -2.63
C ASN A 221 8.52 2.89 -3.32
N ARG A 222 9.25 2.10 -2.52
CA ARG A 222 9.76 0.81 -2.96
C ARG A 222 8.61 -0.21 -2.96
N VAL A 223 8.47 -0.93 -4.07
CA VAL A 223 7.53 -2.04 -4.26
C VAL A 223 8.31 -3.34 -4.10
N PHE A 224 8.01 -4.08 -3.03
CA PHE A 224 8.63 -5.36 -2.72
C PHE A 224 7.81 -6.54 -3.28
N GLY A 225 8.45 -7.72 -3.37
CA GLY A 225 7.79 -8.97 -3.79
C GLY A 225 8.04 -9.38 -5.24
N GLY A 226 8.89 -8.65 -5.98
CA GLY A 226 9.28 -8.98 -7.36
C GLY A 226 10.37 -10.05 -7.49
N GLY A 227 10.84 -10.63 -6.39
CA GLY A 227 11.90 -11.64 -6.39
C GLY A 227 12.18 -12.19 -5.00
N LYS A 228 13.18 -13.09 -4.93
CA LYS A 228 13.61 -13.75 -3.71
C LYS A 228 14.53 -12.85 -2.89
N GLY A 229 14.32 -12.84 -1.59
CA GLY A 229 15.13 -12.18 -0.59
C GLY A 229 15.75 -13.16 0.40
N LYS A 230 16.34 -12.60 1.44
CA LYS A 230 17.05 -13.28 2.51
C LYS A 230 16.33 -13.04 3.84
N ILE A 231 16.17 -14.10 4.63
CA ILE A 231 15.85 -14.07 6.06
C ILE A 231 16.91 -14.92 6.78
N TYR A 232 17.83 -14.26 7.47
CA TYR A 232 18.98 -14.88 8.16
C TYR A 232 19.76 -15.83 7.23
N SER A 233 19.72 -17.14 7.51
CA SER A 233 20.41 -18.17 6.74
C SER A 233 19.68 -18.57 5.45
N ASP A 234 18.37 -18.29 5.34
CA ASP A 234 17.57 -18.59 4.15
C ASP A 234 17.70 -17.46 3.13
N LYS A 235 18.17 -17.79 1.92
CA LYS A 235 18.41 -16.84 0.83
C LYS A 235 17.38 -16.94 -0.30
N GLU A 236 16.35 -17.77 -0.11
CA GLU A 236 15.38 -18.12 -1.14
C GLU A 236 13.94 -17.77 -0.70
N ALA A 237 13.80 -16.82 0.23
CA ALA A 237 12.50 -16.44 0.79
C ALA A 237 11.79 -15.42 -0.11
N THR A 238 10.51 -15.64 -0.39
CA THR A 238 9.64 -14.68 -1.09
C THR A 238 8.60 -14.14 -0.11
N LEU A 239 8.35 -12.83 -0.12
CA LEU A 239 7.29 -12.22 0.69
C LEU A 239 5.92 -12.83 0.33
N LEU A 240 5.16 -13.23 1.35
CA LEU A 240 3.85 -13.83 1.18
C LEU A 240 2.82 -13.01 1.97
N MET A 241 2.30 -11.94 1.37
CA MET A 241 1.38 -11.00 2.02
C MET A 241 -0.09 -11.38 1.79
N LYS A 242 -0.46 -12.61 2.15
CA LYS A 242 -1.84 -13.12 2.01
C LYS A 242 -2.59 -12.98 3.34
N ARG A 243 -3.88 -12.69 3.28
CA ARG A 243 -4.76 -12.75 4.47
C ARG A 243 -4.84 -14.18 5.01
N ASN A 244 -5.13 -14.30 6.30
CA ASN A 244 -5.40 -15.58 6.98
C ASN A 244 -4.23 -16.57 6.85
N LEU A 245 -3.02 -16.14 7.24
CA LEU A 245 -1.82 -17.00 7.33
C LEU A 245 -1.46 -17.26 8.80
N VAL A 246 -1.30 -16.19 9.56
CA VAL A 246 -0.93 -16.18 10.98
C VAL A 246 -1.82 -15.18 11.72
N ASP A 247 -2.22 -15.52 12.93
CA ASP A 247 -2.83 -14.62 13.91
C ASP A 247 -1.78 -14.24 14.96
N VAL A 248 -1.76 -12.95 15.30
CA VAL A 248 -0.84 -12.36 16.28
C VAL A 248 -1.70 -11.65 17.32
N ASP A 249 -1.66 -12.12 18.56
CA ASP A 249 -2.58 -11.70 19.61
C ASP A 249 -2.23 -10.36 20.28
N ASN A 250 -1.16 -9.71 19.83
CA ASN A 250 -0.67 -8.45 20.36
C ASN A 250 -0.61 -7.37 19.28
N PRO A 251 -1.46 -6.32 19.34
CA PRO A 251 -1.51 -5.25 18.33
C PRO A 251 -0.28 -4.34 18.33
N ASP A 252 0.54 -4.37 19.38
CA ASP A 252 1.82 -3.64 19.42
C ASP A 252 2.92 -4.34 18.63
N VAL A 253 2.62 -5.48 17.99
CA VAL A 253 3.60 -6.27 17.24
C VAL A 253 3.23 -6.30 15.78
N ASN A 254 4.02 -5.58 14.98
CA ASN A 254 3.95 -5.67 13.53
C ASN A 254 4.49 -7.03 13.08
N TYR A 255 3.98 -7.54 11.96
CA TYR A 255 4.54 -8.74 11.36
C TYR A 255 4.53 -8.69 9.83
N LEU A 256 5.47 -9.41 9.22
CA LEU A 256 5.43 -9.76 7.81
C LEU A 256 5.71 -11.25 7.64
N THR A 257 5.14 -11.84 6.60
CA THR A 257 5.27 -13.27 6.32
C THR A 257 6.02 -13.49 5.02
N ALA A 258 6.78 -14.57 4.97
CA ALA A 258 7.50 -15.01 3.78
C ALA A 258 7.48 -16.53 3.69
N ILE A 259 7.86 -17.05 2.52
CA ILE A 259 7.91 -18.48 2.27
C ILE A 259 9.10 -18.81 1.38
N SER A 260 9.80 -19.89 1.71
CA SER A 260 10.79 -20.54 0.84
C SER A 260 10.36 -21.99 0.59
N GLU A 261 11.17 -22.76 -0.13
CA GLU A 261 10.82 -24.14 -0.49
C GLU A 261 10.39 -24.98 0.72
N ASN A 262 11.08 -24.88 1.85
CA ASN A 262 10.83 -25.74 3.01
C ASN A 262 10.42 -24.99 4.27
N LYS A 263 10.32 -23.65 4.22
CA LYS A 263 10.05 -22.83 5.42
C LYS A 263 8.94 -21.83 5.16
N PHE A 264 8.02 -21.72 6.11
CA PHE A 264 7.18 -20.55 6.28
C PHE A 264 7.81 -19.66 7.34
N TRP A 265 7.86 -18.36 7.08
CA TRP A 265 8.50 -17.38 7.93
C TRP A 265 7.49 -16.39 8.48
N VAL A 266 7.58 -16.09 9.76
CA VAL A 266 6.91 -14.96 10.41
C VAL A 266 7.98 -14.08 11.03
N VAL A 267 8.14 -12.86 10.53
CA VAL A 267 9.03 -11.85 11.10
C VAL A 267 8.18 -10.92 11.95
N THR A 268 8.53 -10.74 13.21
CA THR A 268 7.80 -9.93 14.19
C THR A 268 8.64 -8.74 14.63
N LEU A 269 8.04 -7.56 14.70
CA LEU A 269 8.67 -6.32 15.15
C LEU A 269 7.88 -5.77 16.34
N ASN A 270 8.52 -5.66 17.50
CA ASN A 270 7.87 -5.10 18.68
C ASN A 270 7.86 -3.57 18.57
N GLU A 271 6.68 -2.96 18.52
CA GLU A 271 6.49 -1.52 18.53
C GLU A 271 6.46 -0.94 19.94
N SER A 272 6.34 -1.78 20.98
CA SER A 272 6.34 -1.33 22.37
C SER A 272 7.74 -0.92 22.85
N SER A 273 7.76 0.02 23.81
CA SER A 273 8.94 0.33 24.63
C SER A 273 9.12 -0.63 25.80
N ALA A 274 8.20 -1.58 25.98
CA ALA A 274 8.28 -2.65 26.96
C ALA A 274 8.48 -4.02 26.26
N PRO A 275 8.99 -5.03 26.98
CA PRO A 275 8.96 -6.40 26.48
C PRO A 275 7.53 -6.86 26.20
N SER A 276 7.35 -7.65 25.14
CA SER A 276 6.05 -8.17 24.72
C SER A 276 6.08 -9.70 24.67
N THR A 277 5.14 -10.34 25.35
CA THR A 277 4.84 -11.77 25.15
C THR A 277 3.76 -11.87 24.08
N VAL A 278 3.97 -12.73 23.09
CA VAL A 278 3.14 -12.81 21.89
C VAL A 278 2.87 -14.26 21.57
N ASN A 279 1.61 -14.61 21.30
CA ASN A 279 1.25 -15.89 20.71
C ASN A 279 1.08 -15.73 19.20
N LEU A 280 1.84 -16.53 18.45
CA LEU A 280 1.71 -16.67 17.01
C LEU A 280 0.92 -17.94 16.71
N THR A 281 -0.25 -17.82 16.09
CA THR A 281 -1.10 -18.97 15.74
C THR A 281 -1.20 -19.11 14.22
N LEU A 282 -0.67 -20.22 13.68
CA LEU A 282 -0.76 -20.52 12.26
C LEU A 282 -2.17 -21.01 11.91
N THR A 283 -2.73 -20.48 10.82
CA THR A 283 -4.00 -20.93 10.26
C THR A 283 -3.82 -22.17 9.38
N ASP A 284 -4.87 -22.92 9.08
CA ASP A 284 -4.83 -24.13 8.23
C ASP A 284 -4.41 -23.87 6.76
N SER A 285 -4.38 -22.59 6.36
CA SER A 285 -3.91 -22.19 5.04
C SER A 285 -2.39 -22.42 4.88
N VAL A 286 -1.65 -22.42 5.99
CA VAL A 286 -0.20 -22.64 6.03
C VAL A 286 0.10 -24.12 6.22
N LYS A 287 0.82 -24.71 5.25
CA LYS A 287 1.14 -26.15 5.23
C LYS A 287 2.32 -26.49 6.15
N VAL A 288 2.13 -26.26 7.44
CA VAL A 288 3.03 -26.63 8.54
C VAL A 288 2.31 -27.66 9.40
N ALA A 289 3.00 -28.72 9.83
CA ALA A 289 2.40 -29.75 10.67
C ALA A 289 2.12 -29.22 12.09
N SER A 290 1.08 -29.74 12.73
CA SER A 290 0.87 -29.44 14.16
C SER A 290 2.03 -30.02 14.98
N ASN A 291 2.42 -29.32 16.04
CA ASN A 291 3.50 -29.72 16.94
C ASN A 291 4.88 -29.87 16.31
N SER A 292 5.22 -29.05 15.32
CA SER A 292 6.57 -29.06 14.71
C SER A 292 7.63 -28.39 15.60
N VAL A 293 8.87 -28.85 15.45
CA VAL A 293 10.04 -28.09 15.92
C VAL A 293 10.23 -26.90 14.98
N ILE A 294 10.29 -25.72 15.56
CA ILE A 294 10.44 -24.44 14.87
C ILE A 294 11.78 -23.80 15.25
N GLU A 295 12.22 -22.82 14.49
CA GLU A 295 13.45 -22.06 14.76
C GLU A 295 13.11 -20.60 15.05
N LEU A 296 13.51 -20.09 16.21
CA LEU A 296 13.41 -18.67 16.55
C LEU A 296 14.78 -18.01 16.38
N TYR A 297 14.83 -16.99 15.53
CA TYR A 297 15.99 -16.16 15.28
C TYR A 297 15.81 -14.82 15.99
N SER A 298 16.77 -14.46 16.85
CA SER A 298 16.97 -13.11 17.36
C SER A 298 18.02 -12.38 16.51
N ASN A 299 18.02 -11.05 16.56
CA ASN A 299 19.04 -10.28 15.82
C ASN A 299 20.42 -10.27 16.50
N ASP A 300 20.47 -10.54 17.81
CA ASP A 300 21.70 -10.37 18.60
C ASP A 300 22.73 -11.47 18.27
N ASP A 301 22.29 -12.73 18.16
CA ASP A 301 23.20 -13.88 18.00
C ASP A 301 23.12 -14.54 16.62
N CYS A 302 22.12 -14.18 15.81
CA CYS A 302 21.82 -14.73 14.46
C CYS A 302 21.77 -16.28 14.36
N THR A 303 21.87 -16.95 15.50
CA THR A 303 21.85 -18.40 15.67
C THR A 303 20.47 -18.76 16.18
N PRO A 304 19.72 -19.62 15.46
CA PRO A 304 18.38 -19.95 15.88
C PRO A 304 18.40 -20.83 17.13
N ILE A 305 17.38 -20.64 17.97
CA ILE A 305 17.02 -21.62 19.01
C ILE A 305 15.85 -22.46 18.53
N SER A 306 15.87 -23.76 18.83
CA SER A 306 14.74 -24.65 18.53
C SER A 306 13.68 -24.57 19.62
N LEU A 307 12.43 -24.42 19.22
CA LEU A 307 11.26 -24.45 20.10
C LEU A 307 10.28 -25.51 19.60
N LEU A 308 9.51 -26.11 20.50
CA LEU A 308 8.38 -26.96 20.13
C LEU A 308 7.12 -26.10 20.05
N MET A 309 6.51 -26.02 18.86
CA MET A 309 5.19 -25.42 18.71
C MET A 309 4.15 -26.33 19.38
N ASN A 310 3.14 -25.78 20.07
CA ASN A 310 2.04 -26.55 20.64
C ASN A 310 0.78 -26.40 19.79
N GLY A 311 0.29 -27.49 19.22
CA GLY A 311 -0.74 -27.47 18.20
C GLY A 311 -0.25 -26.66 17.00
N ARG A 312 -0.85 -25.49 16.76
CA ARG A 312 -0.45 -24.53 15.72
C ARG A 312 -0.02 -23.18 16.30
N THR A 313 0.22 -23.13 17.62
CA THR A 313 0.54 -21.90 18.35
C THR A 313 1.91 -22.00 18.98
N THR A 314 2.69 -20.93 18.86
CA THR A 314 3.94 -20.76 19.60
C THR A 314 3.95 -19.43 20.31
N GLN A 315 4.46 -19.42 21.55
CA GLN A 315 4.68 -18.18 22.29
C GLN A 315 6.12 -17.72 22.10
N ILE A 316 6.31 -16.42 21.86
CA ILE A 316 7.63 -15.79 21.80
C ILE A 316 7.67 -14.58 22.73
N ILE A 317 8.88 -14.23 23.18
CA ILE A 317 9.13 -13.03 23.99
C ILE A 317 9.99 -12.09 23.15
N LEU A 318 9.51 -10.87 22.97
CA LEU A 318 10.20 -9.82 22.21
C LEU A 318 10.69 -8.75 23.17
N SER A 319 11.98 -8.42 23.12
CA SER A 319 12.54 -7.26 23.81
C SER A 319 11.93 -5.95 23.28
N PRO A 320 11.98 -4.84 24.04
CA PRO A 320 11.54 -3.52 23.57
C PRO A 320 12.14 -3.17 22.21
N LYS A 321 11.32 -2.69 21.27
CA LYS A 321 11.76 -2.26 19.92
C LYS A 321 12.55 -3.30 19.11
N SER A 322 12.53 -4.57 19.52
CA SER A 322 13.31 -5.64 18.87
C SER A 322 12.62 -6.20 17.62
N ILE A 323 13.36 -7.05 16.91
CA ILE A 323 12.89 -7.87 15.80
C ILE A 323 13.26 -9.33 16.06
N SER A 324 12.41 -10.24 15.61
CA SER A 324 12.70 -11.68 15.58
C SER A 324 12.07 -12.32 14.35
N ALA A 325 12.60 -13.45 13.92
CA ALA A 325 11.98 -14.26 12.87
C ALA A 325 11.77 -15.68 13.35
N VAL A 326 10.58 -16.22 13.10
CA VAL A 326 10.23 -17.60 13.39
C VAL A 326 10.13 -18.35 12.07
N SER A 327 10.89 -19.43 11.96
CA SER A 327 10.88 -20.36 10.84
C SER A 327 10.06 -21.60 11.22
N PHE A 328 9.09 -21.93 10.38
CA PHE A 328 8.21 -23.09 10.53
C PHE A 328 8.47 -24.05 9.37
N PRO A 329 8.79 -25.32 9.63
CA PRO A 329 9.03 -26.29 8.56
C PRO A 329 7.72 -26.60 7.83
N LEU A 330 7.74 -26.49 6.50
CA LEU A 330 6.61 -26.87 5.68
C LEU A 330 6.49 -28.40 5.62
N SER A 331 5.26 -28.90 5.77
CA SER A 331 4.93 -30.32 5.58
C SER A 331 4.91 -30.72 4.10
N ILE A 332 4.77 -29.74 3.21
CA ILE A 332 4.82 -29.91 1.75
C ILE A 332 5.70 -28.79 1.20
N PRO A 333 6.77 -29.11 0.43
CA PRO A 333 7.61 -28.09 -0.16
C PRO A 333 6.81 -27.10 -1.00
N PHE A 334 7.01 -25.81 -0.77
CA PHE A 334 6.40 -24.74 -1.54
C PHE A 334 7.02 -24.67 -2.94
N LYS A 335 6.15 -24.69 -3.96
CA LYS A 335 6.54 -24.44 -5.34
C LYS A 335 5.94 -23.12 -5.80
N GLU A 336 6.81 -22.16 -6.03
CA GLU A 336 6.43 -20.86 -6.58
C GLU A 336 5.81 -21.04 -7.97
N THR A 337 4.58 -20.54 -8.15
CA THR A 337 3.93 -20.50 -9.46
C THR A 337 4.26 -19.16 -10.11
N LYS A 338 5.03 -19.19 -11.20
CA LYS A 338 5.33 -17.98 -11.96
C LYS A 338 4.22 -17.72 -12.96
N PRO A 339 3.55 -16.55 -12.92
CA PRO A 339 2.67 -16.15 -14.01
C PRO A 339 3.46 -16.21 -15.32
N PRO A 340 2.91 -16.78 -16.39
CA PRO A 340 3.66 -16.87 -17.61
C PRO A 340 3.91 -15.46 -18.17
N LYS A 341 4.91 -15.31 -19.05
CA LYS A 341 5.25 -14.00 -19.59
C LYS A 341 4.17 -13.53 -20.56
N LEU A 342 3.76 -12.27 -20.45
CA LEU A 342 2.95 -11.59 -21.47
C LEU A 342 3.89 -10.80 -22.39
N THR A 343 4.18 -11.36 -23.56
CA THR A 343 5.14 -10.78 -24.52
C THR A 343 4.53 -9.68 -25.38
N GLN A 344 3.24 -9.80 -25.72
CA GLN A 344 2.49 -8.83 -26.52
C GLN A 344 1.26 -8.34 -25.76
N GLY A 345 1.50 -7.56 -24.70
CA GLY A 345 0.45 -7.00 -23.86
C GLY A 345 -0.18 -5.71 -24.39
N MET A 346 0.31 -5.13 -25.49
CA MET A 346 -0.15 -3.84 -25.99
C MET A 346 -0.43 -3.91 -27.49
N GLN A 347 -1.56 -3.34 -27.90
CA GLN A 347 -1.93 -3.10 -29.28
C GLN A 347 -2.20 -1.61 -29.46
N VAL A 348 -1.72 -1.06 -30.57
CA VAL A 348 -1.88 0.35 -30.92
C VAL A 348 -2.40 0.41 -32.35
N VAL A 349 -3.55 1.04 -32.55
CA VAL A 349 -4.21 1.11 -33.85
C VAL A 349 -4.58 2.56 -34.13
N THR A 350 -3.93 3.20 -35.09
CA THR A 350 -4.34 4.52 -35.58
C THR A 350 -5.67 4.38 -36.32
N VAL A 351 -6.68 5.13 -35.87
CA VAL A 351 -8.05 5.04 -36.39
C VAL A 351 -8.27 6.04 -37.54
N ASP A 352 -8.08 7.33 -37.25
CA ASP A 352 -8.05 8.46 -38.19
C ASP A 352 -7.76 9.78 -37.43
N THR A 353 -7.87 10.91 -38.13
CA THR A 353 -7.67 12.26 -37.56
C THR A 353 -8.73 12.70 -36.55
N ASN A 354 -9.91 12.07 -36.52
CA ASN A 354 -11.01 12.43 -35.62
C ASN A 354 -10.96 11.59 -34.33
N TRP A 355 -10.83 10.27 -34.48
CA TRP A 355 -10.82 9.30 -33.38
C TRP A 355 -9.43 9.06 -32.79
N GLY A 356 -8.37 9.57 -33.44
CA GLY A 356 -7.00 9.42 -32.98
C GLY A 356 -6.53 7.97 -33.08
N THR A 357 -5.97 7.48 -31.99
CA THR A 357 -5.34 6.18 -31.82
C THR A 357 -6.04 5.40 -30.71
N LEU A 358 -6.39 4.16 -31.02
CA LEU A 358 -6.85 3.17 -30.06
C LEU A 358 -5.63 2.51 -29.41
N TYR A 359 -5.58 2.56 -28.08
CA TYR A 359 -4.65 1.79 -27.28
C TYR A 359 -5.39 0.68 -26.55
N VAL A 360 -4.86 -0.54 -26.61
CA VAL A 360 -5.38 -1.68 -25.87
C VAL A 360 -4.24 -2.33 -25.09
N PHE A 361 -4.41 -2.44 -23.78
CA PHE A 361 -3.48 -3.03 -22.84
C PHE A 361 -4.09 -4.27 -22.24
N ARG A 362 -3.48 -5.42 -22.47
CA ARG A 362 -3.64 -6.60 -21.63
C ARG A 362 -2.63 -6.53 -20.50
N ILE A 363 -3.10 -6.65 -19.27
CA ILE A 363 -2.33 -6.45 -18.05
C ILE A 363 -2.27 -7.79 -17.31
N ARG A 364 -1.06 -8.37 -17.24
CA ARG A 364 -0.78 -9.61 -16.50
C ARG A 364 -0.80 -9.35 -15.01
N SER A 365 -1.78 -9.92 -14.32
CA SER A 365 -1.88 -9.82 -12.86
C SER A 365 -1.28 -11.06 -12.20
N PRO A 366 -0.80 -10.99 -10.95
CA PRO A 366 -0.33 -12.15 -10.20
C PRO A 366 -1.47 -13.01 -9.63
N PHE A 367 -2.73 -12.62 -9.82
CA PHE A 367 -3.91 -13.26 -9.21
C PHE A 367 -4.49 -14.43 -10.03
N GLY A 368 -3.80 -14.89 -11.07
CA GLY A 368 -4.24 -16.00 -11.92
C GLY A 368 -5.12 -15.57 -13.10
N TRP A 369 -5.23 -14.28 -13.38
CA TRP A 369 -6.02 -13.73 -14.48
C TRP A 369 -5.47 -12.38 -14.96
N ASP A 370 -5.84 -11.99 -16.17
CA ASP A 370 -5.51 -10.74 -16.83
C ASP A 370 -6.68 -9.76 -16.80
N SER A 371 -6.36 -8.47 -16.85
CA SER A 371 -7.31 -7.41 -17.21
C SER A 371 -6.99 -6.89 -18.61
N ILE A 372 -8.00 -6.33 -19.28
CA ILE A 372 -7.80 -5.56 -20.51
C ILE A 372 -8.34 -4.15 -20.30
N TYR A 373 -7.52 -3.15 -20.60
CA TYR A 373 -7.91 -1.75 -20.62
C TYR A 373 -7.76 -1.23 -22.05
N ALA A 374 -8.78 -0.55 -22.57
CA ALA A 374 -8.74 0.06 -23.88
C ALA A 374 -9.23 1.50 -23.83
N TYR A 375 -8.60 2.40 -24.58
CA TYR A 375 -9.06 3.78 -24.73
C TYR A 375 -8.69 4.37 -26.09
N LEU A 376 -9.46 5.36 -26.54
CA LEU A 376 -9.14 6.21 -27.69
C LEU A 376 -8.52 7.52 -27.20
N ASP A 377 -7.38 7.94 -27.76
CA ASP A 377 -6.67 9.18 -27.37
C ASP A 377 -7.23 10.45 -28.05
N THR A 378 -8.54 10.46 -28.30
CA THR A 378 -9.21 11.61 -28.88
C THR A 378 -9.71 12.58 -27.79
N PRO A 379 -9.72 13.90 -28.03
CA PRO A 379 -10.46 14.84 -27.19
C PRO A 379 -11.97 14.53 -27.19
N PRO A 380 -12.77 15.18 -26.33
CA PRO A 380 -14.22 15.11 -26.43
C PRO A 380 -14.71 15.49 -27.84
N ILE A 381 -15.52 14.61 -28.45
CA ILE A 381 -16.12 14.82 -29.77
C ILE A 381 -17.64 14.89 -29.60
N GLU A 382 -18.28 15.92 -30.17
CA GLU A 382 -19.75 16.01 -30.22
C GLU A 382 -20.35 14.97 -31.18
N ASN A 383 -21.54 14.46 -30.84
CA ASN A 383 -22.28 13.48 -31.66
C ASN A 383 -21.46 12.24 -32.03
N ALA A 384 -20.61 11.81 -31.10
CA ALA A 384 -19.77 10.65 -31.24
C ALA A 384 -20.22 9.55 -30.27
N GLU A 385 -20.30 8.33 -30.79
CA GLU A 385 -20.59 7.14 -30.01
C GLU A 385 -19.54 6.08 -30.33
N ALA A 386 -19.05 5.39 -29.32
CA ALA A 386 -18.16 4.26 -29.48
C ALA A 386 -18.71 3.08 -28.68
N SER A 387 -18.73 1.90 -29.26
CA SER A 387 -19.16 0.70 -28.57
C SER A 387 -18.14 -0.42 -28.71
N LEU A 388 -18.08 -1.27 -27.69
CA LEU A 388 -17.22 -2.44 -27.64
C LEU A 388 -18.07 -3.71 -27.57
N THR A 389 -17.77 -4.66 -28.44
CA THR A 389 -18.15 -6.08 -28.29
C THR A 389 -16.90 -6.95 -28.30
N THR A 390 -17.01 -8.17 -27.76
CA THR A 390 -15.87 -9.09 -27.70
C THR A 390 -16.25 -10.50 -28.14
N ASN A 391 -15.26 -11.33 -28.45
CA ASN A 391 -15.47 -12.77 -28.62
C ASN A 391 -15.90 -13.49 -27.32
N LEU A 392 -15.74 -12.87 -26.15
CA LEU A 392 -16.13 -13.43 -24.85
C LEU A 392 -17.57 -13.10 -24.45
N SER A 393 -18.06 -11.97 -24.93
CA SER A 393 -19.40 -11.46 -24.65
C SER A 393 -19.87 -10.61 -25.81
N GLN A 394 -21.05 -10.95 -26.32
CA GLN A 394 -21.77 -10.17 -27.34
C GLN A 394 -22.53 -8.98 -26.73
N VAL A 395 -22.47 -8.79 -25.41
CA VAL A 395 -23.07 -7.62 -24.75
C VAL A 395 -22.27 -6.38 -25.14
N GLU A 396 -22.95 -5.47 -25.83
CA GLU A 396 -22.36 -4.20 -26.27
C GLU A 396 -22.18 -3.24 -25.09
N VAL A 397 -20.97 -2.71 -24.92
CA VAL A 397 -20.65 -1.67 -23.94
C VAL A 397 -20.46 -0.34 -24.66
N LYS A 398 -21.51 0.49 -24.63
CA LYS A 398 -21.55 1.79 -25.32
C LYS A 398 -20.94 2.92 -24.48
N ARG A 399 -20.32 3.87 -25.16
CA ARG A 399 -19.83 5.17 -24.69
C ARG A 399 -20.37 6.24 -25.63
N ILE A 400 -21.29 7.05 -25.15
CA ILE A 400 -21.94 8.12 -25.91
C ILE A 400 -21.31 9.50 -25.68
N ALA A 401 -20.24 9.53 -24.87
CA ALA A 401 -19.48 10.71 -24.55
C ALA A 401 -18.09 10.30 -24.04
N TYR A 402 -17.16 11.27 -24.09
CA TYR A 402 -15.84 11.14 -23.51
C TYR A 402 -15.88 10.92 -21.98
N PRO A 403 -14.97 10.11 -21.40
CA PRO A 403 -13.89 9.36 -22.06
C PRO A 403 -14.36 8.07 -22.75
N TYR A 404 -13.77 7.79 -23.91
CA TYR A 404 -14.02 6.55 -24.66
C TYR A 404 -13.07 5.46 -24.16
N GLU A 405 -13.42 4.86 -23.02
CA GLU A 405 -12.61 3.85 -22.35
C GLU A 405 -13.41 2.62 -21.88
N TRP A 406 -12.74 1.47 -21.86
CA TRP A 406 -13.31 0.18 -21.49
C TRP A 406 -12.35 -0.63 -20.64
N SER A 407 -12.90 -1.35 -19.67
CA SER A 407 -12.17 -2.29 -18.82
C SER A 407 -12.85 -3.65 -18.82
N LEU A 408 -12.08 -4.69 -19.09
CA LEU A 408 -12.46 -6.09 -18.93
C LEU A 408 -11.57 -6.67 -17.82
N SER A 409 -12.13 -7.53 -16.98
CA SER A 409 -11.40 -8.13 -15.86
C SER A 409 -11.61 -9.64 -15.80
N LYS A 410 -10.74 -10.33 -15.08
CA LYS A 410 -10.79 -11.79 -14.85
C LYS A 410 -10.72 -12.61 -16.15
N ILE A 411 -9.86 -12.19 -17.08
CA ILE A 411 -9.59 -12.93 -18.32
C ILE A 411 -8.55 -14.03 -18.04
N PRO A 412 -8.79 -15.31 -18.36
CA PRO A 412 -7.77 -16.35 -18.22
C PRO A 412 -6.49 -16.02 -19.01
N TYR A 413 -5.32 -16.43 -18.51
CA TYR A 413 -4.02 -16.07 -19.10
C TYR A 413 -3.81 -16.54 -20.54
N ASP A 414 -4.46 -17.62 -20.94
CA ASP A 414 -4.39 -18.28 -22.24
C ASP A 414 -5.49 -17.82 -23.21
N GLN A 415 -6.58 -17.25 -22.68
CA GLN A 415 -7.72 -16.82 -23.47
C GLN A 415 -7.34 -15.66 -24.41
N GLN A 416 -7.41 -15.87 -25.73
CA GLN A 416 -7.35 -14.77 -26.70
C GLN A 416 -8.61 -13.90 -26.61
N VAL A 417 -8.42 -12.58 -26.68
CA VAL A 417 -9.53 -11.62 -26.71
C VAL A 417 -9.45 -10.78 -27.98
N VAL A 418 -10.55 -10.81 -28.74
CA VAL A 418 -10.78 -9.96 -29.90
C VAL A 418 -11.77 -8.89 -29.47
N LEU A 419 -11.35 -7.62 -29.55
CA LEU A 419 -12.14 -6.45 -29.24
C LEU A 419 -12.59 -5.81 -30.55
N ASN A 420 -13.90 -5.75 -30.76
CA ASN A 420 -14.51 -5.10 -31.92
C ASN A 420 -15.12 -3.79 -31.46
N PHE A 421 -14.57 -2.69 -31.96
CA PHE A 421 -15.03 -1.34 -31.69
C PHE A 421 -15.86 -0.83 -32.86
N ALA A 422 -17.11 -0.45 -32.62
CA ALA A 422 -17.92 0.29 -33.57
C ALA A 422 -17.94 1.76 -33.17
N LEU A 423 -17.47 2.62 -34.05
CA LEU A 423 -17.29 4.05 -33.85
C LEU A 423 -18.24 4.79 -34.78
N THR A 424 -19.07 5.66 -34.25
CA THR A 424 -20.03 6.45 -35.01
C THR A 424 -19.77 7.93 -34.74
N LEU A 425 -19.50 8.70 -35.80
CA LEU A 425 -19.34 10.16 -35.71
C LEU A 425 -20.25 10.82 -36.74
N ASN A 426 -21.19 11.65 -36.29
CA ASN A 426 -22.15 12.32 -37.17
C ASN A 426 -22.87 11.35 -38.13
N GLY A 427 -23.23 10.16 -37.62
CA GLY A 427 -23.87 9.09 -38.40
C GLY A 427 -22.94 8.30 -39.33
N THR A 428 -21.66 8.66 -39.43
CA THR A 428 -20.66 7.90 -40.18
C THR A 428 -20.08 6.80 -39.29
N ASN A 429 -20.20 5.54 -39.73
CA ASN A 429 -19.73 4.37 -38.99
C ASN A 429 -18.33 3.94 -39.41
N LYS A 430 -17.53 3.51 -38.45
CA LYS A 430 -16.22 2.90 -38.64
C LYS A 430 -16.06 1.74 -37.66
N ASN A 431 -15.47 0.65 -38.13
CA ASN A 431 -15.14 -0.49 -37.28
C ASN A 431 -13.63 -0.60 -37.11
N VAL A 432 -13.19 -0.85 -35.88
CA VAL A 432 -11.79 -1.08 -35.53
C VAL A 432 -11.71 -2.37 -34.75
N VAL A 433 -10.75 -3.24 -35.07
CA VAL A 433 -10.55 -4.51 -34.36
C VAL A 433 -9.17 -4.50 -33.74
N ALA A 434 -9.09 -4.89 -32.48
CA ALA A 434 -7.83 -5.13 -31.78
C ALA A 434 -7.84 -6.54 -31.19
N THR A 435 -6.76 -7.29 -31.39
CA THR A 435 -6.61 -8.63 -30.81
C THR A 435 -5.48 -8.62 -29.80
N VAL A 436 -5.79 -8.92 -28.54
CA VAL A 436 -4.78 -9.11 -27.49
C VAL A 436 -4.71 -10.59 -27.13
N ASN A 437 -3.62 -11.21 -27.57
CA ASN A 437 -3.31 -12.59 -27.22
C ASN A 437 -2.96 -12.68 -25.73
N GLY A 438 -3.20 -13.86 -25.16
CA GLY A 438 -2.76 -14.16 -23.82
C GLY A 438 -1.30 -14.58 -23.82
N THR A 439 -1.09 -15.77 -23.33
CA THR A 439 0.18 -16.46 -23.51
C THR A 439 0.24 -17.01 -24.91
N SER A 440 1.14 -16.48 -25.74
CA SER A 440 1.67 -17.22 -26.88
C SER A 440 2.38 -18.45 -26.31
N ASN A 441 1.92 -19.65 -26.67
CA ASN A 441 2.84 -20.79 -26.68
C ASN A 441 3.99 -20.50 -27.63
#